data_AF-A0A8T3X0I1-F1
#
_entry.id   AF-A0A8T3X0I1-F1
#
_cell.length_a   1.000
_cell.length_b   1.000
_cell.length_c   1.000
_cell.angle_alpha   90.00
_cell.angle_beta   90.00
_cell.angle_gamma   90.00
#
_symmetry.space_group_name_H-M   'P 1'
#
loop_
_entity.id
_entity.type
_entity.pdbx_description
1 polymer ?
#
loop_
_entity_poly.entity_id
_entity_poly.type
_entity_poly.pdbx_seq_one_letter_code
_entity_poly.pdbx_strand_id
1 'polypeptide(L)'
;MRVEGEKPLGFFSSKGMNTLVAAVLLIAITLVIAVIVSTAISGLAKTGSAEVQTRAASFVNCSSSDIDVTQVYLDTGPMNVSRVAVRNNGQQRETIISAAMFNKTGFTAAPLTTFPVSLARGDVTNLLFNITGNVTCASFSQVVVTTECTFETFAQAPKNC
;
A
#
# COMPACT_ATOMS: atom_id res chain seq x y z
N MET A 1 -25.01 -8.65 -78.83
CA MET A 1 -24.71 -9.51 -77.67
C MET A 1 -25.42 -8.86 -76.48
N ARG A 2 -26.70 -9.10 -76.19
CA ARG A 2 -27.45 -10.29 -75.71
C ARG A 2 -26.95 -10.85 -74.36
N VAL A 3 -27.79 -10.57 -73.33
CA VAL A 3 -28.17 -11.31 -72.10
C VAL A 3 -27.08 -11.48 -71.00
N GLU A 4 -27.28 -11.44 -69.67
CA GLU A 4 -28.37 -11.61 -68.68
C GLU A 4 -28.03 -10.71 -67.45
N GLY A 5 -28.92 -10.10 -66.66
CA GLY A 5 -30.13 -10.63 -66.04
C GLY A 5 -29.88 -10.86 -64.53
N GLU A 6 -29.78 -9.78 -63.74
CA GLU A 6 -29.69 -9.83 -62.27
C GLU A 6 -30.95 -10.46 -61.67
N LYS A 7 -30.77 -11.57 -60.94
CA LYS A 7 -31.84 -12.22 -60.17
C LYS A 7 -32.02 -11.50 -58.83
N PRO A 8 -33.25 -11.08 -58.48
CA PRO A 8 -33.54 -10.57 -57.14
C PRO A 8 -33.48 -11.71 -56.12
N LEU A 9 -32.74 -11.50 -55.03
CA LEU A 9 -32.83 -12.34 -53.84
C LEU A 9 -34.23 -12.18 -53.25
N GLY A 10 -35.09 -13.16 -53.56
CA GLY A 10 -36.41 -13.29 -53.00
C GLY A 10 -36.33 -13.45 -51.49
N PHE A 11 -36.78 -12.41 -50.78
CA PHE A 11 -37.17 -12.46 -49.38
C PHE A 11 -38.31 -13.48 -49.22
N PHE A 12 -37.95 -14.73 -48.93
CA PHE A 12 -38.91 -15.77 -48.57
C PHE A 12 -39.48 -15.46 -47.18
N SER A 13 -40.59 -14.73 -47.22
CA SER A 13 -41.55 -14.56 -46.16
C SER A 13 -42.19 -15.91 -45.79
N SER A 14 -41.56 -16.67 -44.90
CA SER A 14 -42.17 -17.74 -44.12
C SER A 14 -42.97 -17.12 -42.96
N LYS A 15 -44.08 -16.45 -43.33
CA LYS A 15 -45.03 -15.79 -42.42
C LYS A 15 -45.82 -16.85 -41.65
N GLY A 16 -45.66 -16.89 -40.32
CA GLY A 16 -46.58 -17.59 -39.42
C GLY A 16 -45.88 -18.28 -38.25
N MET A 17 -45.03 -19.27 -38.53
CA MET A 17 -44.37 -20.06 -37.47
C MET A 17 -42.97 -19.54 -37.08
N ASN A 18 -42.24 -18.92 -38.02
CA ASN A 18 -40.84 -18.51 -37.78
C ASN A 18 -40.72 -17.30 -36.84
N THR A 19 -41.73 -16.43 -36.83
CA THR A 19 -41.78 -15.26 -35.93
C THR A 19 -41.92 -15.65 -34.47
N LEU A 20 -42.65 -16.74 -34.20
CA LEU A 20 -42.91 -17.22 -32.84
C LEU A 20 -41.64 -17.88 -32.27
N VAL A 21 -40.93 -18.67 -33.08
CA VAL A 21 -39.63 -19.26 -32.70
C VAL A 21 -38.57 -18.16 -32.52
N ALA A 22 -38.49 -17.17 -33.41
CA ALA A 22 -37.56 -16.06 -33.29
C ALA A 22 -37.81 -15.21 -32.03
N ALA A 23 -39.08 -14.96 -31.68
CA ALA A 23 -39.44 -14.22 -30.47
C ALA A 23 -39.01 -14.95 -29.19
N VAL A 24 -39.22 -16.27 -29.12
CA VAL A 24 -38.80 -17.09 -27.97
C VAL A 24 -37.27 -17.12 -27.86
N LEU A 25 -36.56 -17.24 -28.99
CA LEU A 25 -35.09 -17.20 -29.00
C LEU A 25 -34.54 -15.86 -28.51
N LEU A 26 -35.19 -14.76 -28.89
CA LEU A 26 -34.81 -13.41 -28.50
C LEU A 26 -35.01 -13.19 -26.99
N ILE A 27 -36.12 -13.68 -26.43
CA ILE A 27 -36.38 -13.64 -24.98
C ILE A 27 -35.36 -14.49 -24.20
N ALA A 28 -34.99 -15.67 -24.71
CA ALA A 28 -34.00 -16.53 -24.07
C ALA A 28 -32.61 -15.84 -24.04
N ILE A 29 -32.21 -15.19 -25.13
CA ILE A 29 -30.93 -14.48 -25.21
C ILE A 29 -30.92 -13.27 -24.27
N THR A 30 -32.00 -12.49 -24.19
CA THR A 30 -32.06 -11.33 -23.29
C THR A 30 -31.98 -11.74 -21.81
N LEU A 31 -32.60 -12.86 -21.42
CA LEU A 31 -32.48 -13.39 -20.06
C LEU A 31 -31.04 -13.81 -19.73
N VAL A 32 -30.34 -14.47 -20.65
CA VAL A 32 -28.93 -14.86 -20.46
C VAL A 32 -28.03 -13.64 -20.31
N ILE A 33 -28.20 -12.64 -21.17
CA ILE A 33 -27.44 -11.38 -21.09
C ILE A 33 -27.71 -10.66 -19.77
N ALA A 34 -28.97 -10.60 -19.32
CA ALA A 34 -29.33 -9.98 -18.05
C ALA A 34 -28.62 -10.65 -16.86
N VAL A 35 -28.58 -11.98 -16.81
CA VAL A 35 -27.89 -12.73 -15.74
C VAL A 35 -26.38 -12.45 -15.73
N ILE A 36 -25.74 -12.40 -16.91
CA ILE A 36 -24.30 -12.10 -17.04
C ILE A 36 -24.00 -10.67 -16.54
N VAL A 37 -24.83 -9.71 -16.92
CA VAL A 37 -24.66 -8.31 -16.49
C VAL A 37 -24.86 -8.17 -14.97
N SER A 38 -25.89 -8.80 -14.39
CA SER A 38 -26.13 -8.78 -12.94
C SER A 38 -25.01 -9.44 -12.14
N THR A 39 -24.42 -10.53 -12.64
CA THR A 39 -23.28 -11.20 -11.98
C THR A 39 -22.00 -10.37 -12.07
N ALA A 40 -21.74 -9.71 -13.20
CA ALA A 40 -20.61 -8.78 -13.33
C ALA A 40 -20.73 -7.59 -12.36
N ILE A 41 -21.90 -6.94 -12.29
CA ILE A 41 -22.13 -5.81 -11.36
C ILE A 41 -21.98 -6.26 -9.90
N SER A 42 -22.52 -7.43 -9.55
CA SER A 42 -22.37 -8.00 -8.21
C SER A 42 -20.91 -8.34 -7.87
N GLY A 43 -20.12 -8.74 -8.86
CA GLY A 43 -18.69 -8.96 -8.75
C GLY A 43 -17.94 -7.67 -8.41
N LEU A 44 -18.13 -6.61 -9.21
CA LEU A 44 -17.51 -5.30 -8.98
C LEU A 44 -17.88 -4.70 -7.62
N ALA A 45 -19.14 -4.82 -7.21
CA ALA A 45 -19.59 -4.33 -5.90
C ALA A 45 -18.88 -5.05 -4.74
N LYS A 46 -18.70 -6.37 -4.84
CA LYS A 46 -17.99 -7.15 -3.80
C LYS A 46 -16.50 -6.82 -3.73
N THR A 47 -15.81 -6.67 -4.85
CA THR A 47 -14.39 -6.27 -4.85
C THR A 47 -14.21 -4.87 -4.29
N GLY A 48 -15.08 -3.93 -4.67
CA GLY A 48 -15.07 -2.57 -4.12
C GLY A 48 -15.29 -2.54 -2.60
N SER A 49 -16.25 -3.31 -2.09
CA SER A 49 -16.50 -3.40 -0.64
C SER A 49 -15.33 -4.03 0.12
N ALA A 50 -14.68 -5.07 -0.43
CA ALA A 50 -13.53 -5.71 0.20
C ALA A 50 -12.31 -4.77 0.28
N GLU A 51 -12.06 -3.98 -0.78
CA GLU A 51 -10.98 -3.00 -0.78
C GLU A 51 -11.24 -1.87 0.23
N VAL A 52 -12.47 -1.34 0.26
CA VAL A 52 -12.87 -0.31 1.24
C VAL A 52 -12.76 -0.85 2.67
N GLN A 53 -13.19 -2.08 2.92
CA GLN A 53 -13.07 -2.72 4.23
C GLN A 53 -11.61 -2.89 4.65
N THR A 54 -10.73 -3.28 3.72
CA THR A 54 -9.30 -3.43 3.99
C THR A 54 -8.67 -2.08 4.34
N ARG A 55 -8.95 -1.03 3.57
CA ARG A 55 -8.46 0.34 3.84
C ARG A 55 -9.01 0.89 5.16
N ALA A 56 -10.28 0.66 5.45
CA ALA A 56 -10.90 1.08 6.71
C ALA A 56 -10.26 0.38 7.91
N ALA A 57 -10.01 -0.93 7.81
CA ALA A 57 -9.31 -1.67 8.86
C ALA A 57 -7.88 -1.17 9.08
N SER A 58 -7.12 -0.91 8.00
CA SER A 58 -5.79 -0.31 8.09
C SER A 58 -5.84 1.09 8.74
N PHE A 59 -6.80 1.92 8.35
CA PHE A 59 -6.95 3.26 8.94
C PHE A 59 -7.27 3.22 10.43
N VAL A 60 -8.16 2.32 10.85
CA VAL A 60 -8.49 2.15 12.28
C VAL A 60 -7.27 1.65 13.06
N ASN A 61 -6.52 0.68 12.51
CA ASN A 61 -5.30 0.19 13.15
C ASN A 61 -4.26 1.30 13.30
N CYS A 62 -4.03 2.08 12.24
CA CYS A 62 -3.06 3.17 12.24
C CYS A 62 -3.50 4.39 13.07
N SER A 63 -4.80 4.56 13.36
CA SER A 63 -5.25 5.65 14.23
C SER A 63 -4.82 5.49 15.70
N SER A 64 -4.44 4.27 16.10
CA SER A 64 -3.92 3.94 17.43
C SER A 64 -2.42 3.66 17.48
N SER A 65 -1.75 3.88 16.34
CA SER A 65 -0.31 3.78 16.15
C SER A 65 0.37 5.02 16.71
N ASP A 66 1.35 4.85 17.57
CA ASP A 66 2.18 5.93 18.08
C ASP A 66 3.58 5.41 18.37
N ILE A 67 4.58 6.00 17.71
CA ILE A 67 5.98 5.68 17.90
C ILE A 67 6.72 6.94 18.32
N ASP A 68 7.55 6.81 19.34
CA ASP A 68 8.35 7.91 19.86
C ASP A 68 9.83 7.57 19.76
N VAL A 69 10.61 8.50 19.24
CA VAL A 69 12.06 8.41 19.26
C VAL A 69 12.54 9.10 20.53
N THR A 70 12.65 8.33 21.60
CA THR A 70 12.93 8.90 22.92
C THR A 70 14.33 9.52 22.99
N GLN A 71 15.34 8.88 22.37
CA GLN A 71 16.75 9.30 22.51
C GLN A 71 17.57 8.90 21.30
N VAL A 72 18.51 9.77 20.91
CA VAL A 72 19.57 9.47 19.95
C VAL A 72 20.91 9.63 20.66
N TYR A 73 21.74 8.59 20.64
CA TYR A 73 23.09 8.59 21.19
C TYR A 73 24.11 8.45 20.05
N LEU A 74 25.06 9.37 19.97
CA LEU A 74 26.20 9.23 19.08
C LEU A 74 27.39 8.67 19.87
N ASP A 75 27.86 7.48 19.49
CA ASP A 75 29.10 6.91 20.02
C ASP A 75 30.19 7.05 18.96
N THR A 76 30.92 8.17 19.04
CA THR A 76 32.11 8.45 18.21
C THR A 76 33.37 7.75 18.73
N GLY A 77 33.21 6.72 19.57
CA GLY A 77 34.29 5.83 19.97
C GLY A 77 34.83 5.01 18.79
N PRO A 78 35.69 4.01 19.06
CA PRO A 78 36.37 3.24 18.01
C PRO A 78 35.42 2.50 17.07
N MET A 79 34.17 2.26 17.48
CA MET A 79 33.18 1.57 16.67
C MET A 79 32.34 2.49 15.77
N ASN A 80 32.34 3.82 16.00
CA ASN A 80 31.56 4.79 15.23
C ASN A 80 30.10 4.35 14.98
N VAL A 81 29.37 4.06 16.07
CA VAL A 81 27.98 3.58 16.01
C VAL A 81 27.06 4.62 16.66
N SER A 82 25.92 4.88 16.03
CA SER A 82 24.84 5.62 16.67
C SER A 82 23.72 4.67 17.12
N ARG A 83 23.11 4.98 18.26
CA ARG A 83 21.98 4.22 18.83
C ARG A 83 20.77 5.13 18.92
N VAL A 84 19.68 4.72 18.30
CA VAL A 84 18.39 5.42 18.33
C VAL A 84 17.42 4.57 19.11
N ALA A 85 17.02 5.03 20.29
CA ALA A 85 16.02 4.36 21.11
C ALA A 85 14.63 4.75 20.59
N VAL A 86 13.87 3.76 20.14
CA VAL A 86 12.50 3.92 19.64
C VAL A 86 11.56 3.15 20.56
N ARG A 87 10.48 3.80 20.96
CA ARG A 87 9.44 3.24 21.82
C ARG A 87 8.11 3.19 21.09
N ASN A 88 7.38 2.10 21.25
CA ASN A 88 5.98 2.04 20.82
C ASN A 88 5.07 2.52 21.97
N ASN A 89 4.50 3.71 21.81
CA ASN A 89 3.52 4.30 22.74
C ASN A 89 2.07 4.02 22.33
N GLY A 90 1.87 3.44 21.15
CA GLY A 90 0.57 3.08 20.60
C GLY A 90 -0.15 1.99 21.39
N GLN A 91 -1.40 1.73 21.00
CA GLN A 91 -2.21 0.66 21.60
C GLN A 91 -1.96 -0.70 20.94
N GLN A 92 -1.41 -0.72 19.72
CA GLN A 92 -1.19 -1.91 18.91
C GLN A 92 0.30 -2.20 18.74
N ARG A 93 0.61 -3.39 18.23
CA ARG A 93 1.97 -3.76 17.82
C ARG A 93 2.35 -2.98 16.57
N GLU A 94 3.54 -2.40 16.58
CA GLU A 94 4.09 -1.65 15.46
C GLU A 94 5.19 -2.42 14.75
N THR A 95 5.34 -2.17 13.46
CA THR A 95 6.41 -2.74 12.63
C THR A 95 7.19 -1.60 12.00
N ILE A 96 8.44 -1.42 12.42
CA ILE A 96 9.37 -0.47 11.81
C ILE A 96 9.88 -1.08 10.50
N ILE A 97 9.57 -0.42 9.39
CA ILE A 97 9.95 -0.85 8.03
C ILE A 97 11.29 -0.27 7.61
N SER A 98 11.62 0.94 8.08
CA SER A 98 12.89 1.58 7.78
C SER A 98 13.21 2.65 8.82
N ALA A 99 14.49 2.97 8.94
CA ALA A 99 14.93 4.16 9.64
C ALA A 99 16.16 4.74 8.94
N ALA A 100 16.25 6.06 8.94
CA ALA A 100 17.32 6.81 8.30
C ALA A 100 17.79 7.94 9.19
N MET A 101 19.10 8.13 9.28
CA MET A 101 19.71 9.22 10.02
C MET A 101 20.40 10.16 9.05
N PHE A 102 20.09 11.45 9.16
CA PHE A 102 20.57 12.48 8.26
C PHE A 102 21.50 13.45 8.97
N ASN A 103 22.53 13.88 8.27
CA ASN A 103 23.35 15.02 8.66
C ASN A 103 22.85 16.31 7.99
N LYS A 104 23.40 17.46 8.39
CA LYS A 104 23.04 18.79 7.85
C LYS A 104 23.43 18.98 6.37
N THR A 105 24.32 18.14 5.85
CA THR A 105 24.75 18.17 4.44
C THR A 105 23.94 17.20 3.56
N GLY A 106 22.95 16.49 4.11
CA GLY A 106 22.11 15.54 3.38
C GLY A 106 22.67 14.12 3.26
N PHE A 107 23.79 13.80 3.91
CA PHE A 107 24.31 12.43 3.97
C PHE A 107 23.49 11.56 4.91
N THR A 108 23.33 10.29 4.55
CA THR A 108 22.58 9.29 5.32
C THR A 108 23.49 8.24 5.95
N ALA A 109 23.40 8.06 7.27
CA ALA A 109 24.10 6.97 7.95
C ALA A 109 23.47 5.62 7.58
N ALA A 110 24.31 4.61 7.32
CA ALA A 110 23.84 3.27 6.96
C ALA A 110 23.25 2.57 8.20
N PRO A 111 22.01 2.05 8.14
CA PRO A 111 21.46 1.26 9.23
C PRO A 111 22.22 -0.06 9.37
N LEU A 112 22.57 -0.42 10.61
CA LEU A 112 23.16 -1.70 10.99
C LEU A 112 22.09 -2.69 11.47
N THR A 113 20.97 -2.19 11.98
CA THR A 113 19.81 -3.01 12.34
C THR A 113 19.13 -3.55 11.09
N THR A 114 18.77 -4.84 11.10
CA THR A 114 17.99 -5.47 10.04
C THR A 114 16.50 -5.15 10.20
N PHE A 115 15.86 -4.68 9.14
CA PHE A 115 14.41 -4.43 9.08
C PHE A 115 13.67 -5.57 8.36
N PRO A 116 12.38 -5.81 8.66
CA PRO A 116 11.53 -5.08 9.59
C PRO A 116 11.76 -5.45 11.07
N VAL A 117 11.47 -4.52 11.99
CA VAL A 117 11.53 -4.74 13.44
C VAL A 117 10.14 -4.60 14.04
N SER A 118 9.64 -5.63 14.72
CA SER A 118 8.34 -5.60 15.38
C SER A 118 8.48 -5.21 16.87
N LEU A 119 7.67 -4.24 17.30
CA LEU A 119 7.62 -3.71 18.65
C LEU A 119 6.25 -3.96 19.26
N ALA A 120 6.17 -4.69 20.38
CA ALA A 120 4.91 -4.77 21.12
C ALA A 120 4.64 -3.43 21.82
N ARG A 121 3.41 -3.29 22.34
CA ARG A 121 3.01 -2.09 23.07
C ARG A 121 3.92 -1.86 24.28
N GLY A 122 4.48 -0.66 24.37
CA GLY A 122 5.36 -0.24 25.45
C GLY A 122 6.82 -0.68 25.31
N ASP A 123 7.13 -1.53 24.33
CA ASP A 123 8.49 -1.98 24.08
C ASP A 123 9.38 -0.84 23.60
N VAL A 124 10.67 -0.95 23.94
CA VAL A 124 11.73 -0.06 23.47
C VAL A 124 12.76 -0.91 22.76
N THR A 125 13.15 -0.50 21.55
CA THR A 125 14.25 -1.12 20.80
C THR A 125 15.29 -0.08 20.43
N ASN A 126 16.54 -0.53 20.25
CA ASN A 126 17.63 0.32 19.79
C ASN A 126 17.93 0.02 18.33
N LEU A 127 17.76 1.02 17.47
CA LEU A 127 18.20 0.99 16.08
C LEU A 127 19.65 1.46 16.01
N LEU A 128 20.49 0.69 15.35
CA LEU A 128 21.92 0.95 15.24
C LEU A 128 22.24 1.51 13.85
N PHE A 129 23.12 2.51 13.79
CA PHE A 129 23.59 3.10 12.55
C PHE A 129 25.11 3.19 12.54
N ASN A 130 25.73 2.97 11.39
CA ASN A 130 27.14 3.24 11.17
C ASN A 130 27.34 4.72 10.85
N ILE A 131 28.03 5.44 11.71
CA ILE A 131 28.27 6.90 11.59
C ILE A 131 29.70 7.25 11.13
N THR A 132 30.49 6.25 10.71
CA THR A 132 31.91 6.44 10.34
C THR A 132 32.10 7.62 9.38
N GLY A 133 32.72 8.69 9.87
CA GLY A 133 33.15 9.88 9.12
C GLY A 133 32.06 10.91 8.78
N ASN A 134 30.78 10.62 8.96
CA ASN A 134 29.73 11.39 8.28
C ASN A 134 28.70 12.06 9.21
N VAL A 135 28.48 11.50 10.39
CA VAL A 135 27.57 12.06 11.40
C VAL A 135 28.33 12.28 12.70
N THR A 136 28.55 13.55 13.03
CA THR A 136 29.10 14.01 14.31
C THR A 136 28.04 14.80 15.05
N CYS A 137 28.29 15.14 16.31
CA CYS A 137 27.42 16.00 17.10
C CYS A 137 27.08 17.33 16.42
N ALA A 138 28.05 17.95 15.74
CA ALA A 138 27.85 19.21 15.04
C ALA A 138 27.12 19.05 13.69
N SER A 139 27.34 17.91 13.01
CA SER A 139 26.76 17.64 11.69
C SER A 139 25.41 16.92 11.75
N PHE A 140 25.00 16.35 12.89
CA PHE A 140 23.69 15.72 13.05
C PHE A 140 22.55 16.71 12.69
N SER A 141 21.56 16.22 11.94
CA SER A 141 20.35 16.97 11.60
C SER A 141 19.12 16.32 12.19
N GLN A 142 18.81 15.08 11.80
CA GLN A 142 17.60 14.40 12.25
C GLN A 142 17.68 12.88 12.06
N VAL A 143 16.82 12.14 12.76
CA VAL A 143 16.52 10.74 12.49
C VAL A 143 15.05 10.62 12.11
N VAL A 144 14.77 9.88 11.04
CA VAL A 144 13.42 9.55 10.62
C VAL A 144 13.23 8.04 10.80
N VAL A 145 12.21 7.66 11.56
CA VAL A 145 11.81 6.26 11.74
C VAL A 145 10.45 6.07 11.09
N THR A 146 10.35 5.10 10.19
CA THR A 146 9.13 4.83 9.43
C THR A 146 8.59 3.46 9.81
N THR A 147 7.29 3.42 10.13
CA THR A 147 6.53 2.20 10.36
C THR A 147 5.53 1.96 9.23
N GLU A 148 4.77 0.87 9.32
CA GLU A 148 3.66 0.60 8.42
C GLU A 148 2.54 1.66 8.49
N CYS A 149 2.36 2.30 9.65
CA CYS A 149 1.24 3.19 9.92
C CYS A 149 1.61 4.68 10.01
N THR A 150 2.78 4.98 10.59
CA THR A 150 3.22 6.36 10.84
C THR A 150 4.72 6.51 10.67
N PHE A 151 5.21 7.75 10.73
CA PHE A 151 6.63 8.05 10.79
C PHE A 151 6.89 9.09 11.87
N GLU A 152 8.05 9.01 12.51
CA GLU A 152 8.46 9.95 13.55
C GLU A 152 9.82 10.56 13.20
N THR A 153 9.97 11.85 13.48
CA THR A 153 11.20 12.60 13.17
C THR A 153 11.79 13.22 14.42
N PHE A 154 12.96 12.73 14.81
CA PHE A 154 13.75 13.30 15.89
C PHE A 154 14.75 14.31 15.35
N ALA A 155 14.54 15.60 15.63
CA ALA A 155 15.42 16.70 15.18
C ALA A 155 16.19 17.39 16.34
N GLN A 156 16.14 16.85 17.55
CA GLN A 156 16.82 17.45 18.70
C GLN A 156 18.30 17.06 18.75
N ALA A 157 19.09 17.78 19.55
CA ALA A 157 20.50 17.47 19.74
C ALA A 157 20.67 16.07 20.35
N PRO A 158 21.53 15.21 19.76
CA PRO A 158 21.77 13.88 20.28
C PRO A 158 22.52 13.94 21.62
N LYS A 159 22.36 12.89 22.41
CA LYS A 159 23.08 12.68 23.67
C LYS A 159 24.49 12.18 23.39
N ASN A 160 25.38 12.36 24.37
CA ASN A 160 26.81 12.06 24.26
C ASN A 160 27.54 12.93 23.23
N CYS A 161 27.00 14.13 23.08
CA CYS A 161 27.60 15.33 22.56
C CYS A 161 27.76 16.29 23.75
#